data_AF-A0A522T426-F1
#
_entry.id   AF-A0A522T426-F1
#
_cell.length_a   1.000
_cell.length_b   1.000
_cell.length_c   1.000
_cell.angle_alpha   90.00
_cell.angle_beta   90.00
_cell.angle_gamma   90.00
#
_symmetry.space_group_name_H-M   'P 1'
#
loop_
_entity.id
_entity.type
_entity.pdbx_description
1 polymer ?
#
loop_
_entity_poly.entity_id
_entity_poly.type
_entity_poly.pdbx_seq_one_letter_code
_entity_poly.pdbx_strand_id
1 'polypeptide(L)'
;MTESPRVLAIMGSGETSPTMVKTHRENIARFEGKKPLCVILDTPFGFQSNADEIGAKAIEYFRVSVNVEAEIASFRSSKIDPLEQEKFFSKLQKADYIFAGPGSPTFALRQWANTPVPQILINKLVKGPGVITFSSAAALTLGSRTVPVYEIYKVGDDPDWIHGLDILGRFGIKGAVIPHFNNAEGGSHDTRFSYLGEERLESMEARLKPDESVFGIDEHTAIVIDLDAEKVSVAGNGTFNIRNQGRQATFEAGMDLPLSALVNPEALFRATGPSQVPKKATQITEGGESDHPTSHGGMSPLLATVEELQASFDDAVLSKDMDAATKAALSLHTEIGQWQNETFQSDEMEQANSALRAMIVRLGELAVMGIVDPQEIFGPFVDLVLRLRMTAREHKRWDESDQIRDELAKLGIEVRDISGGSEWISIGNK
;
A
#
# COMPACT_ATOMS: atom_id res chain seq x y z
N MET A 1 -38.24 0.82 -6.36
CA MET A 1 -37.49 -0.18 -5.57
C MET A 1 -36.04 0.10 -5.90
N THR A 2 -35.22 0.50 -4.93
CA THR A 2 -33.81 0.77 -5.21
C THR A 2 -33.16 -0.56 -5.57
N GLU A 3 -32.69 -0.67 -6.81
CA GLU A 3 -32.05 -1.88 -7.31
C GLU A 3 -30.72 -2.04 -6.57
N SER A 4 -30.72 -3.02 -5.69
CA SER A 4 -29.56 -3.67 -5.09
C SER A 4 -28.34 -3.75 -6.04
N PRO A 5 -27.15 -3.26 -5.65
CA PRO A 5 -26.04 -3.02 -6.59
C PRO A 5 -25.49 -4.30 -7.23
N ARG A 6 -25.14 -4.23 -8.53
CA ARG A 6 -24.45 -5.29 -9.28
C ARG A 6 -23.06 -4.82 -9.71
N VAL A 7 -22.06 -5.12 -8.89
CA VAL A 7 -20.69 -4.59 -9.06
C VAL A 7 -19.65 -5.69 -8.98
N LEU A 8 -18.72 -5.69 -9.93
CA LEU A 8 -17.49 -6.48 -9.88
C LEU A 8 -16.28 -5.55 -9.79
N ALA A 9 -15.65 -5.50 -8.61
CA ALA A 9 -14.40 -4.82 -8.40
C ALA A 9 -13.23 -5.82 -8.51
N ILE A 10 -12.18 -5.42 -9.23
CA ILE A 10 -10.99 -6.24 -9.46
C ILE A 10 -9.77 -5.41 -9.09
N MET A 11 -8.96 -5.89 -8.15
CA MET A 11 -7.78 -5.18 -7.64
C MET A 11 -6.50 -5.88 -8.08
N GLY A 12 -5.49 -5.12 -8.48
CA GLY A 12 -4.19 -5.64 -8.88
C GLY A 12 -3.36 -6.10 -7.68
N SER A 13 -3.34 -5.33 -6.60
CA SER A 13 -2.75 -5.70 -5.31
C SER A 13 -3.23 -4.71 -4.24
N GLY A 14 -2.66 -4.78 -3.03
CA GLY A 14 -2.91 -3.82 -1.96
C GLY A 14 -4.33 -3.89 -1.41
N GLU A 15 -4.97 -5.05 -1.53
CA GLU A 15 -6.36 -5.28 -1.15
C GLU A 15 -6.68 -4.97 0.32
N THR A 16 -5.68 -5.07 1.19
CA THR A 16 -5.76 -4.72 2.61
C THR A 16 -4.82 -3.57 2.98
N SER A 17 -4.43 -2.75 1.99
CA SER A 17 -3.58 -1.57 2.16
C SER A 17 -4.42 -0.29 2.32
N PRO A 18 -3.85 0.79 2.87
CA PRO A 18 -4.52 2.10 2.95
C PRO A 18 -5.04 2.61 1.59
N THR A 19 -4.32 2.30 0.51
CA THR A 19 -4.65 2.77 -0.84
C THR A 19 -6.02 2.28 -1.33
N MET A 20 -6.46 1.09 -0.91
CA MET A 20 -7.71 0.47 -1.36
C MET A 20 -8.91 0.70 -0.42
N VAL A 21 -8.68 1.32 0.76
CA VAL A 21 -9.75 1.58 1.75
C VAL A 21 -10.91 2.37 1.13
N LYS A 22 -10.60 3.39 0.34
CA LYS A 22 -11.61 4.22 -0.35
C LYS A 22 -12.49 3.37 -1.26
N THR A 23 -11.88 2.52 -2.10
CA THR A 23 -12.59 1.65 -3.05
C THR A 23 -13.53 0.67 -2.33
N HIS A 24 -13.07 0.06 -1.23
CA HIS A 24 -13.93 -0.80 -0.39
C HIS A 24 -15.13 -0.01 0.17
N ARG A 25 -14.87 1.15 0.77
CA ARG A 25 -15.91 1.99 1.38
C ARG A 25 -16.94 2.48 0.37
N GLU A 26 -16.51 2.88 -0.83
CA GLU A 26 -17.41 3.30 -1.91
C GLU A 26 -18.28 2.13 -2.38
N ASN A 27 -17.71 0.94 -2.53
CA ASN A 27 -18.45 -0.26 -2.89
C ASN A 27 -19.46 -0.67 -1.81
N ILE A 28 -19.15 -0.47 -0.53
CA ILE A 28 -20.07 -0.69 0.59
C ILE A 28 -21.14 0.40 0.67
N ALA A 29 -20.80 1.65 0.36
CA ALA A 29 -21.75 2.77 0.40
C ALA A 29 -22.93 2.58 -0.57
N ARG A 30 -22.75 1.77 -1.62
CA ARG A 30 -23.80 1.38 -2.58
C ARG A 30 -24.98 0.63 -1.95
N PHE A 31 -24.84 0.14 -0.72
CA PHE A 31 -25.95 -0.47 0.03
C PHE A 31 -26.85 0.56 0.75
N GLU A 32 -26.69 1.87 0.47
CA GLU A 32 -27.57 2.96 0.95
C GLU A 32 -27.77 2.98 2.47
N GLY A 33 -26.72 2.67 3.23
CA GLY A 33 -26.75 2.64 4.70
C GLY A 33 -27.31 1.35 5.32
N LYS A 34 -27.75 0.37 4.51
CA LYS A 34 -27.96 -1.01 5.00
C LYS A 34 -26.60 -1.62 5.32
N LYS A 35 -26.53 -2.39 6.40
CA LYS A 35 -25.31 -3.16 6.74
C LYS A 35 -25.25 -4.39 5.84
N PRO A 36 -24.33 -4.47 4.87
CA PRO A 36 -24.21 -5.65 4.02
C PRO A 36 -23.65 -6.83 4.82
N LEU A 37 -24.07 -8.05 4.48
CA LEU A 37 -23.37 -9.25 4.91
C LEU A 37 -22.05 -9.36 4.12
N CYS A 38 -20.95 -8.97 4.74
CA CYS A 38 -19.61 -9.07 4.16
C CYS A 38 -18.98 -10.43 4.46
N VAL A 39 -18.57 -11.13 3.41
CA VAL A 39 -17.95 -12.44 3.49
C VAL A 39 -16.59 -12.42 2.82
N ILE A 40 -15.58 -12.94 3.52
CA ILE A 40 -14.22 -13.13 3.03
C ILE A 40 -14.02 -14.62 2.70
N LEU A 41 -13.60 -14.93 1.47
CA LEU A 41 -13.31 -16.28 1.04
C LEU A 41 -11.85 -16.62 1.34
N ASP A 42 -11.64 -17.60 2.20
CA ASP A 42 -10.30 -18.07 2.55
C ASP A 42 -9.71 -19.06 1.55
N THR A 43 -10.51 -19.50 0.56
CA THR A 43 -10.10 -20.54 -0.38
C THR A 43 -8.79 -20.24 -1.10
N PRO A 44 -8.52 -19.04 -1.65
CA PRO A 44 -7.29 -18.81 -2.43
C PRO A 44 -6.00 -19.04 -1.64
N PHE A 45 -5.99 -18.71 -0.35
CA PHE A 45 -4.86 -18.91 0.56
C PHE A 45 -5.03 -20.11 1.50
N GLY A 46 -6.13 -20.87 1.38
CA GLY A 46 -6.49 -21.95 2.30
C GLY A 46 -5.53 -23.13 2.35
N PHE A 47 -4.58 -23.21 1.42
CA PHE A 47 -3.50 -24.19 1.42
C PHE A 47 -2.31 -23.81 2.32
N GLN A 48 -2.22 -22.54 2.74
CA GLN A 48 -1.10 -22.04 3.52
C GLN A 48 -1.23 -22.43 5.00
N SER A 49 -0.09 -22.71 5.66
CA SER A 49 -0.08 -23.07 7.08
C SER A 49 -0.56 -21.94 8.00
N ASN A 50 -0.43 -20.69 7.56
CA ASN A 50 -0.87 -19.49 8.27
C ASN A 50 -2.22 -18.95 7.74
N ALA A 51 -3.04 -19.77 7.07
CA ALA A 51 -4.31 -19.32 6.50
C ALA A 51 -5.25 -18.66 7.54
N ASP A 52 -5.27 -19.15 8.78
CA ASP A 52 -6.07 -18.55 9.85
C ASP A 52 -5.59 -17.14 10.22
N GLU A 53 -4.27 -16.90 10.21
CA GLU A 53 -3.69 -15.59 10.47
C GLU A 53 -4.02 -14.59 9.35
N ILE A 54 -3.92 -15.04 8.08
CA ILE A 54 -4.29 -14.22 6.91
C ILE A 54 -5.77 -13.83 7.00
N GLY A 55 -6.64 -14.79 7.33
CA GLY A 55 -8.07 -14.54 7.52
C GLY A 55 -8.37 -13.57 8.67
N ALA A 56 -7.69 -13.70 9.81
CA ALA A 56 -7.84 -12.81 10.95
C ALA A 56 -7.39 -11.37 10.63
N LYS A 57 -6.26 -11.20 9.93
CA LYS A 57 -5.79 -9.89 9.45
C LYS A 57 -6.80 -9.24 8.50
N ALA A 58 -7.38 -10.01 7.59
CA ALA A 58 -8.40 -9.50 6.68
C ALA A 58 -9.67 -9.03 7.41
N ILE A 59 -10.16 -9.81 8.39
CA ILE A 59 -11.29 -9.38 9.25
C ILE A 59 -10.94 -8.07 9.97
N GLU A 60 -9.76 -8.00 10.57
CA GLU A 60 -9.32 -6.82 11.32
C GLU A 60 -9.24 -5.57 10.43
N TYR A 61 -8.69 -5.71 9.21
CA TYR A 61 -8.67 -4.63 8.23
C TYR A 61 -10.08 -4.15 7.86
N PHE A 62 -11.02 -5.06 7.60
CA PHE A 62 -12.41 -4.67 7.28
C PHE A 62 -13.06 -3.95 8.47
N ARG A 63 -12.81 -4.41 9.69
CA ARG A 63 -13.35 -3.82 10.93
C ARG A 63 -12.77 -2.43 11.20
N VAL A 64 -11.45 -2.28 11.13
CA VAL A 64 -10.74 -1.05 11.54
C VAL A 64 -10.67 -0.05 10.39
N SER A 65 -10.21 -0.47 9.22
CA SER A 65 -9.93 0.42 8.10
C SER A 65 -11.17 0.65 7.25
N VAL A 66 -11.92 -0.40 6.91
CA VAL A 66 -13.12 -0.27 6.07
C VAL A 66 -14.34 0.15 6.89
N ASN A 67 -14.35 -0.10 8.20
CA ASN A 67 -15.45 0.14 9.13
C ASN A 67 -16.72 -0.69 8.81
N VAL A 68 -16.53 -1.98 8.55
CA VAL A 68 -17.61 -2.95 8.36
C VAL A 68 -17.26 -4.28 9.02
N GLU A 69 -18.27 -4.95 9.59
CA GLU A 69 -18.11 -6.31 10.09
C GLU A 69 -18.04 -7.29 8.92
N ALA A 70 -17.03 -8.15 8.92
CA ALA A 70 -16.86 -9.19 7.91
C ALA A 70 -16.61 -10.54 8.59
N GLU A 71 -17.06 -11.62 7.95
CA GLU A 71 -16.83 -12.98 8.42
C GLU A 71 -16.15 -13.85 7.36
N ILE A 72 -15.37 -14.83 7.81
CA ILE A 72 -14.79 -15.83 6.91
C ILE A 72 -15.88 -16.84 6.51
N ALA A 73 -16.01 -17.08 5.21
CA ALA A 73 -16.68 -18.26 4.68
C ALA A 73 -15.63 -19.30 4.30
N SER A 74 -15.38 -20.24 5.21
CA SER A 74 -14.32 -21.21 5.02
C SER A 74 -14.69 -22.27 4.00
N PHE A 75 -13.87 -22.42 2.96
CA PHE A 75 -13.99 -23.48 1.97
C PHE A 75 -12.62 -23.77 1.36
N ARG A 76 -11.76 -24.41 2.15
CA ARG A 76 -10.36 -24.70 1.76
C ARG A 76 -10.24 -25.96 0.91
N SER A 77 -11.27 -26.80 0.87
CA SER A 77 -11.27 -28.05 0.11
C SER A 77 -12.68 -28.40 -0.37
N SER A 78 -12.81 -28.77 -1.63
CA SER A 78 -14.05 -29.31 -2.21
C SER A 78 -14.36 -30.75 -1.77
N LYS A 79 -13.51 -31.33 -0.92
CA LYS A 79 -13.65 -32.71 -0.39
C LYS A 79 -14.02 -32.75 1.10
N ILE A 80 -14.55 -31.66 1.65
CA ILE A 80 -15.07 -31.61 3.01
C ILE A 80 -16.46 -32.25 3.12
N ASP A 81 -16.94 -32.43 4.35
CA ASP A 81 -18.26 -32.96 4.66
C ASP A 81 -19.39 -32.21 3.89
N PRO A 82 -20.36 -32.92 3.29
CA PRO A 82 -21.41 -32.30 2.48
C PRO A 82 -22.23 -31.22 3.20
N LEU A 83 -22.47 -31.35 4.51
CA LEU A 83 -23.19 -30.32 5.27
C LEU A 83 -22.37 -29.03 5.35
N GLU A 84 -21.05 -29.14 5.54
CA GLU A 84 -20.16 -27.98 5.56
C GLU A 84 -20.06 -27.32 4.18
N GLN A 85 -20.10 -28.09 3.09
CA GLN A 85 -20.19 -27.55 1.73
C GLN A 85 -21.48 -26.73 1.53
N GLU A 86 -22.64 -27.29 1.91
CA GLU A 86 -23.92 -26.61 1.78
C GLU A 86 -24.02 -25.37 2.67
N LYS A 87 -23.44 -25.39 3.88
CA LYS A 87 -23.32 -24.19 4.73
C LYS A 87 -22.51 -23.10 4.03
N PHE A 88 -21.39 -23.45 3.42
CA PHE A 88 -20.58 -22.50 2.64
C PHE A 88 -21.37 -21.93 1.46
N PHE A 89 -22.01 -22.77 0.64
CA PHE A 89 -22.80 -22.31 -0.50
C PHE A 89 -23.97 -21.42 -0.06
N SER A 90 -24.66 -21.78 1.02
CA SER A 90 -25.74 -20.96 1.60
C SER A 90 -25.22 -19.61 2.08
N LYS A 91 -24.06 -19.57 2.75
CA LYS A 91 -23.43 -18.32 3.19
C LYS A 91 -23.02 -17.46 1.99
N LEU A 92 -22.37 -18.04 0.99
CA LEU A 92 -21.98 -17.34 -0.23
C LEU A 92 -23.20 -16.77 -0.97
N GLN A 93 -24.32 -17.50 -1.04
CA GLN A 93 -25.56 -17.01 -1.65
C GLN A 93 -26.16 -15.82 -0.90
N LYS A 94 -26.08 -15.81 0.43
CA LYS A 94 -26.62 -14.73 1.27
C LYS A 94 -25.72 -13.50 1.34
N ALA A 95 -24.43 -13.64 1.10
CA ALA A 95 -23.46 -12.55 1.18
C ALA A 95 -23.81 -11.38 0.24
N ASP A 96 -23.83 -10.16 0.74
CA ASP A 96 -24.06 -8.97 -0.08
C ASP A 96 -22.76 -8.47 -0.70
N TYR A 97 -21.68 -8.57 0.07
CA TYR A 97 -20.32 -8.19 -0.32
C TYR A 97 -19.41 -9.41 -0.19
N ILE A 98 -18.74 -9.81 -1.27
CA ILE A 98 -17.83 -10.94 -1.30
C ILE A 98 -16.42 -10.44 -1.59
N PHE A 99 -15.47 -10.80 -0.73
CA PHE A 99 -14.05 -10.50 -0.90
C PHE A 99 -13.22 -11.77 -1.01
N ALA A 100 -12.28 -11.82 -1.95
CA ALA A 100 -11.25 -12.85 -2.05
C ALA A 100 -9.98 -12.23 -2.62
N GLY A 101 -8.81 -12.61 -2.10
CA GLY A 101 -7.57 -11.94 -2.50
C GLY A 101 -6.35 -12.83 -2.64
N PRO A 102 -5.43 -12.82 -1.67
CA PRO A 102 -4.10 -13.38 -1.85
C PRO A 102 -4.12 -14.91 -1.89
N GLY A 103 -3.11 -15.52 -2.51
CA GLY A 103 -2.94 -16.98 -2.48
C GLY A 103 -2.52 -17.58 -3.82
N SER A 104 -3.21 -18.64 -4.25
CA SER A 104 -2.93 -19.36 -5.49
C SER A 104 -4.17 -19.41 -6.39
N PRO A 105 -4.10 -18.92 -7.64
CA PRO A 105 -5.22 -19.02 -8.58
C PRO A 105 -5.54 -20.47 -8.92
N THR A 106 -4.51 -21.31 -9.12
CA THR A 106 -4.68 -22.74 -9.47
C THR A 106 -5.27 -23.55 -8.32
N PHE A 107 -4.92 -23.24 -7.06
CA PHE A 107 -5.55 -23.83 -5.90
C PHE A 107 -7.02 -23.42 -5.80
N ALA A 108 -7.32 -22.12 -5.91
CA ALA A 108 -8.68 -21.61 -5.86
C ALA A 108 -9.58 -22.27 -6.92
N LEU A 109 -9.10 -22.34 -8.18
CA LEU A 109 -9.82 -22.99 -9.28
C LEU A 109 -10.10 -24.47 -9.00
N ARG A 110 -9.12 -25.22 -8.46
CA ARG A 110 -9.33 -26.64 -8.10
C ARG A 110 -10.44 -26.83 -7.06
N GLN A 111 -10.63 -25.86 -6.16
CA GLN A 111 -11.71 -25.92 -5.18
C GLN A 111 -13.04 -25.44 -5.74
N TRP A 112 -13.05 -24.40 -6.59
CA TRP A 112 -14.29 -23.73 -7.02
C TRP A 112 -14.88 -24.23 -8.34
N ALA A 113 -14.08 -24.55 -9.35
CA ALA A 113 -14.54 -24.68 -10.74
C ALA A 113 -15.64 -25.74 -10.92
N ASN A 114 -15.56 -26.86 -10.19
CA ASN A 114 -16.51 -27.97 -10.27
C ASN A 114 -17.54 -27.95 -9.13
N THR A 115 -17.91 -26.77 -8.66
CA THR A 115 -18.88 -26.57 -7.57
C THR A 115 -19.92 -25.52 -7.98
N PRO A 116 -20.98 -25.28 -7.17
CA PRO A 116 -21.91 -24.18 -7.41
C PRO A 116 -21.32 -22.76 -7.35
N VAL A 117 -20.08 -22.58 -6.86
CA VAL A 117 -19.46 -21.26 -6.66
C VAL A 117 -19.55 -20.35 -7.89
N PRO A 118 -19.12 -20.76 -9.11
CA PRO A 118 -19.12 -19.85 -10.27
C PRO A 118 -20.54 -19.38 -10.60
N GLN A 119 -21.51 -20.28 -10.53
CA GLN A 119 -22.91 -19.96 -10.80
C GLN A 119 -23.51 -19.03 -9.73
N ILE A 120 -23.10 -19.17 -8.45
CA ILE A 120 -23.53 -18.26 -7.38
C ILE A 120 -22.98 -16.85 -7.64
N LEU A 121 -21.69 -16.73 -7.98
CA LEU A 121 -21.06 -15.44 -8.30
C LEU A 121 -21.72 -14.78 -9.52
N ILE A 122 -21.96 -15.54 -10.59
CA ILE A 122 -22.68 -15.07 -11.78
C ILE A 122 -24.10 -14.62 -11.41
N ASN A 123 -24.84 -15.41 -10.65
CA ASN A 123 -26.22 -15.07 -10.27
C ASN A 123 -26.29 -13.77 -9.49
N LYS A 124 -25.30 -13.48 -8.64
CA LYS A 124 -25.19 -12.21 -7.93
C LYS A 124 -25.04 -11.02 -8.85
N LEU A 125 -24.16 -11.14 -9.85
CA LEU A 125 -23.92 -10.08 -10.82
C LEU A 125 -25.04 -9.94 -11.87
N VAL A 126 -25.82 -10.99 -12.13
CA VAL A 126 -26.93 -10.94 -13.11
C VAL A 126 -28.25 -10.53 -12.47
N LYS A 127 -28.61 -11.13 -11.33
CA LYS A 127 -29.93 -10.97 -10.70
C LYS A 127 -29.96 -9.98 -9.52
N GLY A 128 -28.78 -9.64 -8.96
CA GLY A 128 -28.62 -8.71 -7.84
C GLY A 128 -29.17 -9.21 -6.49
N PRO A 129 -28.85 -8.50 -5.37
CA PRO A 129 -27.61 -7.74 -5.14
C PRO A 129 -26.37 -8.62 -5.14
N GLY A 130 -25.25 -8.04 -5.56
CA GLY A 130 -23.94 -8.57 -5.21
C GLY A 130 -22.82 -7.63 -5.60
N VAL A 131 -22.02 -7.26 -4.61
CA VAL A 131 -20.71 -6.63 -4.81
C VAL A 131 -19.66 -7.72 -4.64
N ILE A 132 -18.93 -8.04 -5.70
CA ILE A 132 -17.82 -9.00 -5.67
C ILE A 132 -16.53 -8.21 -5.84
N THR A 133 -15.58 -8.37 -4.91
CA THR A 133 -14.27 -7.74 -4.95
C THR A 133 -13.19 -8.80 -4.90
N PHE A 134 -12.53 -9.04 -6.03
CA PHE A 134 -11.46 -10.03 -6.14
C PHE A 134 -10.12 -9.32 -6.38
N SER A 135 -9.08 -9.70 -5.66
CA SER A 135 -7.73 -9.17 -5.82
C SER A 135 -6.72 -10.29 -6.13
N SER A 136 -5.55 -9.92 -6.65
CA SER A 136 -4.39 -10.81 -6.78
C SER A 136 -4.75 -12.22 -7.30
N ALA A 137 -4.40 -13.29 -6.58
CA ALA A 137 -4.69 -14.67 -6.96
C ALA A 137 -6.18 -14.95 -7.25
N ALA A 138 -7.12 -14.33 -6.53
CA ALA A 138 -8.54 -14.48 -6.82
C ALA A 138 -8.94 -13.79 -8.13
N ALA A 139 -8.41 -12.59 -8.42
CA ALA A 139 -8.70 -11.83 -9.64
C ALA A 139 -8.37 -12.63 -10.90
N LEU A 140 -7.24 -13.36 -10.88
CA LEU A 140 -6.80 -14.25 -11.95
C LEU A 140 -7.84 -15.31 -12.35
N THR A 141 -8.74 -15.70 -11.44
CA THR A 141 -9.75 -16.73 -11.69
C THR A 141 -10.98 -16.23 -12.47
N LEU A 142 -11.17 -14.91 -12.60
CA LEU A 142 -12.41 -14.32 -13.13
C LEU A 142 -12.62 -14.49 -14.64
N GLY A 143 -11.52 -14.59 -15.39
CA GLY A 143 -11.52 -14.72 -16.85
C GLY A 143 -11.84 -16.14 -17.33
N SER A 144 -11.95 -16.30 -18.65
CA SER A 144 -11.99 -17.63 -19.29
C SER A 144 -10.62 -18.31 -19.29
N ARG A 145 -9.57 -17.49 -19.18
CA ARG A 145 -8.16 -17.88 -19.11
C ARG A 145 -7.56 -17.41 -17.79
N THR A 146 -6.68 -18.21 -17.21
CA THR A 146 -5.97 -17.91 -15.96
C THR A 146 -4.49 -18.23 -16.09
N VAL A 147 -3.63 -17.38 -15.49
CA VAL A 147 -2.19 -17.65 -15.37
C VAL A 147 -1.93 -18.59 -14.19
N PRO A 148 -1.31 -19.76 -14.38
CA PRO A 148 -0.86 -20.62 -13.30
C PRO A 148 0.50 -20.11 -12.75
N VAL A 149 0.43 -19.02 -11.98
CA VAL A 149 1.60 -18.20 -11.58
C VAL A 149 2.71 -19.02 -10.92
N TYR A 150 2.39 -19.83 -9.90
CA TYR A 150 3.43 -20.58 -9.16
C TYR A 150 4.01 -21.72 -9.99
N GLU A 151 3.18 -22.35 -10.81
CA GLU A 151 3.59 -23.43 -11.70
C GLU A 151 4.60 -22.90 -12.73
N ILE A 152 4.31 -21.77 -13.37
CA ILE A 152 5.24 -21.17 -14.34
C ILE A 152 6.48 -20.59 -13.65
N TYR A 153 6.30 -19.78 -12.60
CA TYR A 153 7.40 -19.00 -12.02
C TYR A 153 8.27 -19.81 -11.04
N LYS A 154 7.67 -20.66 -10.20
CA LYS A 154 8.38 -21.38 -9.12
C LYS A 154 8.68 -22.84 -9.46
N VAL A 155 7.78 -23.52 -10.18
CA VAL A 155 7.98 -24.93 -10.57
C VAL A 155 8.77 -25.03 -11.88
N GLY A 156 8.56 -24.08 -12.79
CA GLY A 156 9.23 -24.04 -14.10
C GLY A 156 8.44 -24.75 -15.21
N ASP A 157 7.12 -24.86 -15.05
CA ASP A 157 6.24 -25.38 -16.11
C ASP A 157 6.25 -24.46 -17.34
N ASP A 158 5.99 -25.04 -18.51
CA ASP A 158 5.89 -24.28 -19.76
C ASP A 158 4.79 -23.20 -19.65
N PRO A 159 5.03 -21.95 -20.11
CA PRO A 159 4.04 -20.89 -20.02
C PRO A 159 2.78 -21.25 -20.82
N ASP A 160 1.64 -21.48 -20.16
CA ASP A 160 0.36 -21.74 -20.81
C ASP A 160 -0.84 -21.27 -19.99
N TRP A 161 -1.97 -21.08 -20.67
CA TRP A 161 -3.24 -20.71 -20.04
C TRP A 161 -3.97 -21.94 -19.51
N ILE A 162 -4.46 -21.85 -18.28
CA ILE A 162 -5.48 -22.78 -17.80
C ILE A 162 -6.87 -22.15 -17.90
N HIS A 163 -7.91 -22.97 -17.76
CA HIS A 163 -9.29 -22.48 -17.71
C HIS A 163 -9.58 -21.76 -16.38
N GLY A 164 -10.12 -20.54 -16.48
CA GLY A 164 -10.65 -19.81 -15.32
C GLY A 164 -12.12 -20.16 -15.04
N LEU A 165 -12.75 -19.39 -14.14
CA LEU A 165 -14.16 -19.54 -13.80
C LEU A 165 -15.11 -18.97 -14.86
N ASP A 166 -14.59 -18.17 -15.79
CA ASP A 166 -15.33 -17.51 -16.86
C ASP A 166 -16.53 -16.66 -16.37
N ILE A 167 -16.35 -15.96 -15.25
CA ILE A 167 -17.36 -15.04 -14.71
C ILE A 167 -17.54 -13.85 -15.66
N LEU A 168 -16.42 -13.31 -16.17
CA LEU A 168 -16.40 -12.17 -17.10
C LEU A 168 -17.03 -12.51 -18.45
N GLY A 169 -16.89 -13.76 -18.93
CA GLY A 169 -17.48 -14.19 -20.20
C GLY A 169 -19.00 -14.10 -20.22
N ARG A 170 -19.67 -14.16 -19.05
CA ARG A 170 -21.12 -13.93 -18.94
C ARG A 170 -21.53 -12.53 -19.38
N PHE A 171 -20.63 -11.55 -19.28
CA PHE A 171 -20.84 -10.15 -19.67
C PHE A 171 -20.17 -9.82 -21.00
N GLY A 172 -19.73 -10.82 -21.77
CA GLY A 172 -19.08 -10.64 -23.07
C GLY A 172 -17.60 -10.24 -22.99
N ILE A 173 -17.04 -10.14 -21.79
CA ILE A 173 -15.64 -9.80 -21.56
C ILE A 173 -14.83 -11.10 -21.63
N LYS A 174 -14.01 -11.25 -22.66
CA LYS A 174 -13.31 -12.50 -22.97
C LYS A 174 -11.81 -12.37 -22.77
N GLY A 175 -11.21 -13.33 -22.07
CA GLY A 175 -9.76 -13.43 -21.93
C GLY A 175 -9.30 -13.61 -20.47
N ALA A 176 -8.17 -13.01 -20.13
CA ALA A 176 -7.49 -13.18 -18.85
C ALA A 176 -7.42 -11.87 -18.07
N VAL A 177 -7.55 -11.95 -16.75
CA VAL A 177 -7.21 -10.85 -15.83
C VAL A 177 -5.81 -11.11 -15.31
N ILE A 178 -4.92 -10.10 -15.37
CA ILE A 178 -3.57 -10.19 -14.82
C ILE A 178 -3.39 -9.05 -13.81
N PRO A 179 -3.48 -9.34 -12.50
CA PRO A 179 -3.11 -8.42 -11.42
C PRO A 179 -1.59 -8.27 -11.34
N HIS A 180 -1.08 -7.46 -10.41
CA HIS A 180 0.36 -7.21 -10.27
C HIS A 180 1.03 -6.92 -11.62
N PHE A 181 0.35 -6.11 -12.45
CA PHE A 181 0.68 -6.00 -13.87
C PHE A 181 2.01 -5.29 -14.09
N ASN A 182 2.29 -4.25 -13.31
CA ASN A 182 3.55 -3.51 -13.28
C ASN A 182 4.56 -4.04 -12.25
N ASN A 183 4.35 -5.23 -11.67
CA ASN A 183 5.24 -5.81 -10.64
C ASN A 183 6.73 -5.69 -11.03
N ALA A 184 7.52 -5.13 -10.12
CA ALA A 184 8.95 -4.89 -10.29
C ALA A 184 9.83 -5.59 -9.23
N GLU A 185 9.27 -6.55 -8.48
CA GLU A 185 9.94 -7.25 -7.39
C GLU A 185 11.20 -8.04 -7.80
N GLY A 186 11.35 -8.39 -9.07
CA GLY A 186 12.49 -9.16 -9.56
C GLY A 186 13.83 -8.44 -9.54
N GLY A 187 13.83 -7.10 -9.41
CA GLY A 187 15.04 -6.28 -9.44
C GLY A 187 15.81 -6.41 -10.76
N SER A 188 16.68 -7.43 -10.84
CA SER A 188 17.51 -7.74 -12.02
C SER A 188 16.79 -8.50 -13.14
N HIS A 189 15.57 -8.99 -12.92
CA HIS A 189 14.79 -9.72 -13.92
C HIS A 189 13.34 -9.25 -13.98
N ASP A 190 12.69 -9.52 -15.11
CA ASP A 190 11.35 -9.02 -15.42
C ASP A 190 10.26 -9.85 -14.72
N THR A 191 9.64 -9.29 -13.69
CA THR A 191 8.54 -9.90 -12.92
C THR A 191 7.19 -9.26 -13.20
N ARG A 192 7.10 -8.39 -14.22
CA ARG A 192 5.82 -7.80 -14.63
C ARG A 192 4.81 -8.90 -14.97
N PHE A 193 3.54 -8.54 -14.93
CA PHE A 193 2.43 -9.41 -15.33
C PHE A 193 2.29 -10.65 -14.43
N SER A 194 2.26 -10.45 -13.10
CA SER A 194 2.21 -11.55 -12.11
C SER A 194 3.39 -12.53 -12.22
N TYR A 195 4.63 -12.03 -12.20
CA TYR A 195 5.89 -12.80 -12.30
C TYR A 195 6.12 -13.53 -13.63
N LEU A 196 5.34 -13.24 -14.67
CA LEU A 196 5.56 -13.83 -15.99
C LEU A 196 6.79 -13.22 -16.69
N GLY A 197 6.89 -11.90 -16.68
CA GLY A 197 7.75 -11.12 -17.59
C GLY A 197 7.19 -11.06 -19.01
N GLU A 198 7.69 -10.12 -19.82
CA GLU A 198 7.19 -9.85 -21.18
C GLU A 198 7.26 -11.07 -22.09
N GLU A 199 8.39 -11.78 -22.10
CA GLU A 199 8.63 -12.90 -23.02
C GLU A 199 7.59 -14.03 -22.84
N ARG A 200 7.31 -14.39 -21.58
CA ARG A 200 6.32 -15.44 -21.28
C ARG A 200 4.91 -14.95 -21.59
N LEU A 201 4.58 -13.71 -21.26
CA LEU A 201 3.28 -13.15 -21.57
C LEU A 201 3.04 -13.09 -23.09
N GLU A 202 3.99 -12.59 -23.88
CA GLU A 202 3.87 -12.53 -25.36
C GLU A 202 3.64 -13.93 -25.96
N SER A 203 4.37 -14.95 -25.49
CA SER A 203 4.19 -16.34 -25.91
C SER A 203 2.80 -16.89 -25.59
N MET A 204 2.26 -16.53 -24.43
CA MET A 204 0.91 -16.91 -24.02
C MET A 204 -0.15 -16.13 -24.80
N GLU A 205 0.02 -14.82 -25.00
CA GLU A 205 -0.88 -13.96 -25.79
C GLU A 205 -1.06 -14.46 -27.22
N ALA A 206 -0.02 -15.03 -27.83
CA ALA A 206 -0.10 -15.63 -29.18
C ALA A 206 -1.13 -16.77 -29.31
N ARG A 207 -1.55 -17.37 -28.19
CA ARG A 207 -2.56 -18.44 -28.12
C ARG A 207 -3.97 -17.94 -27.79
N LEU A 208 -4.13 -16.65 -27.53
CA LEU A 208 -5.45 -16.03 -27.36
C LEU A 208 -6.14 -15.86 -28.71
N LYS A 209 -7.47 -15.98 -28.71
CA LYS A 209 -8.26 -15.69 -29.90
C LYS A 209 -8.27 -14.18 -30.19
N PRO A 210 -8.56 -13.75 -31.43
CA PRO A 210 -8.65 -12.33 -31.77
C PRO A 210 -9.61 -11.52 -30.90
N ASP A 211 -10.68 -12.14 -30.40
CA ASP A 211 -11.68 -11.52 -29.53
C ASP A 211 -11.40 -11.70 -28.03
N GLU A 212 -10.27 -12.29 -27.65
CA GLU A 212 -9.81 -12.46 -26.26
C GLU A 212 -8.71 -11.42 -25.93
N SER A 213 -8.77 -10.79 -24.76
CA SER A 213 -7.81 -9.77 -24.33
C SER A 213 -7.18 -10.11 -22.97
N VAL A 214 -6.01 -9.53 -22.70
CA VAL A 214 -5.42 -9.48 -21.36
C VAL A 214 -5.83 -8.16 -20.71
N PHE A 215 -6.45 -8.27 -19.54
CA PHE A 215 -6.88 -7.16 -18.69
C PHE A 215 -5.88 -7.01 -17.53
N GLY A 216 -4.88 -6.18 -17.73
CA GLY A 216 -3.80 -5.91 -16.79
C GLY A 216 -4.19 -4.87 -15.75
N ILE A 217 -4.02 -5.16 -14.47
CA ILE A 217 -4.28 -4.21 -13.39
C ILE A 217 -3.01 -4.07 -12.56
N ASP A 218 -2.48 -2.84 -12.51
CA ASP A 218 -1.28 -2.52 -11.75
C ASP A 218 -1.48 -2.72 -10.24
N GLU A 219 -0.38 -2.80 -9.53
CA GLU A 219 -0.36 -2.81 -8.07
C GLU A 219 -1.02 -1.56 -7.50
N HIS A 220 -1.67 -1.70 -6.33
CA HIS A 220 -2.44 -0.62 -5.68
C HIS A 220 -3.44 0.07 -6.62
N THR A 221 -4.01 -0.67 -7.57
CA THR A 221 -4.98 -0.20 -8.56
C THR A 221 -6.17 -1.14 -8.61
N ALA A 222 -7.35 -0.60 -8.87
CA ALA A 222 -8.58 -1.36 -9.03
C ALA A 222 -9.35 -0.89 -10.25
N ILE A 223 -10.08 -1.81 -10.87
CA ILE A 223 -11.21 -1.46 -11.74
C ILE A 223 -12.51 -1.82 -11.05
N VAL A 224 -13.51 -0.94 -11.16
CA VAL A 224 -14.86 -1.16 -10.64
C VAL A 224 -15.82 -1.22 -11.82
N ILE A 225 -16.30 -2.43 -12.13
CA ILE A 225 -17.27 -2.68 -13.17
C ILE A 225 -18.68 -2.57 -12.57
N ASP A 226 -19.35 -1.47 -12.88
CA ASP A 226 -20.73 -1.21 -12.53
C ASP A 226 -21.64 -1.69 -13.67
N LEU A 227 -22.33 -2.81 -13.45
CA LEU A 227 -23.15 -3.45 -14.48
C LEU A 227 -24.49 -2.73 -14.68
N ASP A 228 -24.94 -1.96 -13.69
CA ASP A 228 -26.17 -1.16 -13.76
C ASP A 228 -25.92 0.13 -14.53
N ALA A 229 -24.78 0.77 -14.28
CA ALA A 229 -24.37 1.98 -15.00
C ALA A 229 -23.66 1.70 -16.34
N GLU A 230 -23.42 0.44 -16.68
CA GLU A 230 -22.59 -0.01 -17.82
C GLU A 230 -21.24 0.74 -17.90
N LYS A 231 -20.60 0.93 -16.74
CA LYS A 231 -19.40 1.76 -16.59
C LYS A 231 -18.28 1.01 -15.88
N VAL A 232 -17.04 1.28 -16.27
CA VAL A 232 -15.82 0.83 -15.61
C VAL A 232 -15.05 2.04 -15.12
N SER A 233 -14.77 2.10 -13.81
CA SER A 233 -13.95 3.16 -13.21
C SER A 233 -12.60 2.60 -12.79
N VAL A 234 -11.52 3.33 -13.08
CA VAL A 234 -10.17 3.01 -12.59
C VAL A 234 -9.90 3.77 -11.30
N ALA A 235 -9.48 3.09 -10.25
CA ALA A 235 -9.19 3.66 -8.94
C ALA A 235 -7.80 3.22 -8.45
N GLY A 236 -7.21 3.93 -7.49
CA GLY A 236 -5.90 3.63 -6.93
C GLY A 236 -4.79 4.50 -7.50
N ASN A 237 -3.58 3.95 -7.59
CA ASN A 237 -2.35 4.72 -7.84
C ASN A 237 -1.69 4.44 -9.20
N GLY A 238 -2.05 3.32 -9.85
CA GLY A 238 -1.46 2.89 -11.12
C GLY A 238 -2.45 2.93 -12.27
N THR A 239 -2.29 1.99 -13.20
CA THR A 239 -3.05 1.96 -14.44
C THR A 239 -3.79 0.65 -14.67
N PHE A 240 -4.85 0.75 -15.47
CA PHE A 240 -5.55 -0.37 -16.07
C PHE A 240 -5.14 -0.50 -17.54
N ASN A 241 -4.82 -1.71 -17.97
CA ASN A 241 -4.26 -2.01 -19.28
C ASN A 241 -5.13 -3.04 -20.01
N ILE A 242 -5.46 -2.77 -21.27
CA ILE A 242 -6.11 -3.73 -22.17
C ILE A 242 -5.15 -4.06 -23.29
N ARG A 243 -4.73 -5.33 -23.35
CA ARG A 243 -3.83 -5.85 -24.38
C ARG A 243 -4.51 -6.88 -25.26
N ASN A 244 -4.29 -6.76 -26.57
CA ASN A 244 -4.83 -7.70 -27.54
C ASN A 244 -4.01 -7.60 -28.84
N GLN A 245 -3.52 -8.75 -29.32
CA GLN A 245 -2.77 -8.87 -30.57
C GLN A 245 -1.59 -7.87 -30.69
N GLY A 246 -0.80 -7.74 -29.62
CA GLY A 246 0.38 -6.86 -29.59
C GLY A 246 0.08 -5.36 -29.52
N ARG A 247 -1.19 -4.97 -29.36
CA ARG A 247 -1.63 -3.59 -29.08
C ARG A 247 -1.96 -3.44 -27.61
N GLN A 248 -1.72 -2.26 -27.06
CA GLN A 248 -2.08 -1.92 -25.68
C GLN A 248 -2.78 -0.57 -25.61
N ALA A 249 -3.81 -0.49 -24.77
CA ALA A 249 -4.44 0.74 -24.32
C ALA A 249 -4.29 0.81 -22.79
N THR A 250 -3.92 1.98 -22.29
CA THR A 250 -3.62 2.21 -20.87
C THR A 250 -4.51 3.33 -20.35
N PHE A 251 -5.06 3.14 -19.16
CA PHE A 251 -6.01 4.04 -18.52
C PHE A 251 -5.55 4.35 -17.10
N GLU A 252 -5.41 5.63 -16.78
CA GLU A 252 -4.95 6.10 -15.48
C GLU A 252 -6.06 6.04 -14.43
N ALA A 253 -5.67 5.95 -13.16
CA ALA A 253 -6.60 6.10 -12.05
C ALA A 253 -7.39 7.41 -12.14
N GLY A 254 -8.69 7.34 -11.84
CA GLY A 254 -9.65 8.42 -11.98
C GLY A 254 -10.37 8.46 -13.34
N MET A 255 -9.96 7.63 -14.31
CA MET A 255 -10.66 7.51 -15.59
C MET A 255 -11.90 6.64 -15.49
N ASP A 256 -12.90 7.00 -16.31
CA ASP A 256 -14.11 6.22 -16.53
C ASP A 256 -14.18 5.76 -17.99
N LEU A 257 -14.64 4.52 -18.19
CA LEU A 257 -14.79 3.88 -19.49
C LEU A 257 -16.18 3.25 -19.58
N PRO A 258 -16.78 3.17 -20.78
CA PRO A 258 -17.97 2.35 -20.98
C PRO A 258 -17.59 0.87 -20.87
N LEU A 259 -18.49 0.04 -20.31
CA LEU A 259 -18.29 -1.42 -20.23
C LEU A 259 -18.00 -2.06 -21.60
N SER A 260 -18.55 -1.50 -22.67
CA SER A 260 -18.30 -1.93 -24.05
C SER A 260 -16.83 -1.88 -24.47
N ALA A 261 -15.99 -1.07 -23.80
CA ALA A 261 -14.55 -1.02 -24.03
C ALA A 261 -13.85 -2.36 -23.70
N LEU A 262 -14.35 -3.10 -22.72
CA LEU A 262 -13.82 -4.41 -22.33
C LEU A 262 -14.36 -5.54 -23.21
N VAL A 263 -15.54 -5.34 -23.83
CA VAL A 263 -16.21 -6.33 -24.68
C VAL A 263 -15.70 -6.27 -26.12
N ASN A 264 -15.33 -5.09 -26.62
CA ASN A 264 -14.92 -4.88 -28.00
C ASN A 264 -13.54 -4.18 -28.09
N PRO A 265 -12.43 -4.94 -27.96
CA PRO A 265 -11.09 -4.38 -28.06
C PRO A 265 -10.84 -3.65 -29.39
N GLU A 266 -11.38 -4.14 -30.51
CA GLU A 266 -11.19 -3.49 -31.81
C GLU A 266 -11.86 -2.12 -31.93
N ALA A 267 -13.02 -1.93 -31.30
CA ALA A 267 -13.63 -0.61 -31.23
C ALA A 267 -12.81 0.32 -30.34
N LEU A 268 -12.30 -0.19 -29.22
CA LEU A 268 -11.44 0.55 -28.30
C LEU A 268 -10.17 1.06 -29.00
N PHE A 269 -9.38 0.18 -29.64
CA PHE A 269 -8.13 0.59 -30.28
C PHE A 269 -8.32 1.54 -31.46
N ARG A 270 -9.47 1.48 -32.14
CA ARG A 270 -9.83 2.48 -33.16
C ARG A 270 -10.11 3.86 -32.57
N ALA A 271 -10.64 3.92 -31.35
CA ALA A 271 -10.98 5.18 -30.69
C ALA A 271 -9.76 5.81 -29.99
N THR A 272 -8.91 5.03 -29.35
CA THR A 272 -7.77 5.54 -28.57
C THR A 272 -6.48 5.68 -29.39
N GLY A 273 -6.42 5.05 -30.57
CA GLY A 273 -5.18 4.86 -31.31
C GLY A 273 -4.33 3.74 -30.70
N PRO A 274 -3.73 2.84 -31.50
CA PRO A 274 -2.87 1.80 -30.96
C PRO A 274 -1.53 2.40 -30.53
N SER A 275 -1.11 2.16 -29.29
CA SER A 275 0.31 2.19 -28.94
C SER A 275 0.87 0.78 -29.05
N GLN A 276 2.08 0.64 -29.61
CA GLN A 276 2.76 -0.65 -29.61
C GLN A 276 3.21 -0.96 -28.18
N VAL A 277 3.09 -2.22 -27.79
CA VAL A 277 3.72 -2.71 -26.57
C VAL A 277 5.22 -2.40 -26.63
N PRO A 278 5.80 -1.72 -25.62
CA PRO A 278 7.22 -1.38 -25.62
C PRO A 278 8.06 -2.66 -25.54
N LYS A 279 8.62 -3.11 -26.68
CA LYS A 279 9.63 -4.17 -26.72
C LYS A 279 10.96 -3.64 -26.23
N LYS A 280 11.48 -4.17 -25.12
CA LYS A 280 12.85 -3.87 -24.70
C LYS A 280 13.83 -4.67 -25.58
N ALA A 281 14.77 -3.97 -26.22
CA ALA A 281 15.83 -4.59 -27.00
C ALA A 281 16.82 -5.31 -26.06
N THR A 282 16.87 -6.63 -26.16
CA THR A 282 17.83 -7.48 -25.45
C THR A 282 19.23 -7.27 -26.04
N GLN A 283 20.04 -6.38 -25.45
CA GLN A 283 21.50 -6.42 -25.62
C GLN A 283 22.09 -7.21 -24.46
N ILE A 284 22.25 -8.51 -24.66
CA ILE A 284 23.19 -9.33 -23.88
C ILE A 284 24.54 -9.14 -24.57
N THR A 285 25.39 -8.28 -24.02
CA THR A 285 26.82 -8.31 -24.33
C THR A 285 27.49 -9.29 -23.38
N GLU A 286 28.08 -10.33 -23.96
CA GLU A 286 28.96 -11.28 -23.27
C GLU A 286 30.20 -10.57 -22.68
N GLY A 287 30.53 -10.91 -21.43
CA GLY A 287 31.89 -10.85 -20.87
C GLY A 287 32.29 -9.57 -20.12
N GLY A 288 32.54 -9.69 -18.82
CA GLY A 288 33.30 -8.72 -18.02
C GLY A 288 32.89 -8.67 -16.56
N GLU A 289 33.83 -8.94 -15.66
CA GLU A 289 33.67 -9.04 -14.21
C GLU A 289 33.10 -7.79 -13.52
N SER A 290 32.31 -8.05 -12.47
CA SER A 290 32.03 -7.20 -11.29
C SER A 290 31.94 -5.69 -11.50
N ASP A 291 30.70 -5.21 -11.67
CA ASP A 291 30.22 -4.05 -10.91
C ASP A 291 28.69 -4.09 -10.92
N HIS A 292 28.08 -4.09 -9.74
CA HIS A 292 26.63 -4.02 -9.57
C HIS A 292 26.13 -2.64 -10.03
N PRO A 293 25.26 -2.52 -11.06
CA PRO A 293 24.46 -1.32 -11.24
C PRO A 293 23.13 -1.57 -10.53
N THR A 294 22.92 -0.89 -9.41
CA THR A 294 21.59 -0.71 -8.81
C THR A 294 20.68 -0.01 -9.82
N SER A 295 19.83 -0.77 -10.49
CA SER A 295 18.79 -0.22 -11.35
C SER A 295 17.60 0.20 -10.49
N HIS A 296 17.35 1.50 -10.39
CA HIS A 296 16.11 2.06 -9.84
C HIS A 296 14.89 1.56 -10.64
N GLY A 297 14.21 0.56 -10.08
CA GLY A 297 12.80 0.25 -10.38
C GLY A 297 11.89 1.19 -9.59
N GLY A 298 10.71 1.49 -10.11
CA GLY A 298 9.77 2.44 -9.49
C GLY A 298 9.53 2.13 -8.01
N MET A 299 9.59 3.18 -7.19
CA MET A 299 9.50 3.07 -5.73
C MET A 299 8.11 2.62 -5.27
N SER A 300 8.03 1.69 -4.31
CA SER A 300 6.75 1.26 -3.73
C SER A 300 6.06 2.43 -3.00
N PRO A 301 4.73 2.42 -2.82
CA PRO A 301 4.02 3.51 -2.14
C PRO A 301 4.51 3.78 -0.71
N LEU A 302 4.86 2.71 0.03
CA LEU A 302 5.44 2.82 1.36
C LEU A 302 6.81 3.52 1.30
N LEU A 303 7.69 3.10 0.39
CA LEU A 303 9.03 3.69 0.26
C LEU A 303 8.97 5.16 -0.20
N ALA A 304 8.03 5.52 -1.08
CA ALA A 304 7.80 6.91 -1.47
C ALA A 304 7.40 7.77 -0.26
N THR A 305 6.56 7.22 0.63
CA THR A 305 6.15 7.88 1.88
C THR A 305 7.32 8.00 2.86
N VAL A 306 8.19 6.98 2.93
CA VAL A 306 9.43 7.01 3.74
C VAL A 306 10.34 8.14 3.26
N GLU A 307 10.59 8.27 1.96
CA GLU A 307 11.43 9.34 1.40
C GLU A 307 10.85 10.73 1.70
N GLU A 308 9.54 10.92 1.52
CA GLU A 308 8.88 12.19 1.81
C GLU A 308 9.03 12.60 3.28
N LEU A 309 8.79 11.67 4.20
CA LEU A 309 8.88 11.93 5.65
C LEU A 309 10.34 12.11 6.10
N GLN A 310 11.30 11.43 5.46
CA GLN A 310 12.73 11.67 5.66
C GLN A 310 13.14 13.07 5.23
N ALA A 311 12.73 13.52 4.05
CA ALA A 311 13.01 14.88 3.58
C ALA A 311 12.41 15.93 4.53
N SER A 312 11.15 15.74 4.96
CA SER A 312 10.47 16.62 5.92
C SER A 312 11.21 16.68 7.27
N PHE A 313 11.69 15.53 7.76
CA PHE A 313 12.50 15.46 8.98
C PHE A 313 13.81 16.23 8.83
N ASP A 314 14.52 16.05 7.71
CA ASP A 314 15.80 16.71 7.46
C ASP A 314 15.65 18.24 7.38
N ASP A 315 14.61 18.73 6.70
CA ASP A 315 14.29 20.16 6.63
C ASP A 315 13.92 20.74 8.01
N ALA A 316 13.19 20.00 8.83
CA ALA A 316 12.86 20.39 10.20
C ALA A 316 14.13 20.47 11.08
N VAL A 317 15.04 19.51 10.95
CA VAL A 317 16.33 19.55 11.64
C VAL A 317 17.18 20.74 11.20
N LEU A 318 17.24 21.03 9.90
CA LEU A 318 17.99 22.17 9.36
C LEU A 318 17.44 23.52 9.83
N SER A 319 16.11 23.63 9.93
CA SER A 319 15.42 24.82 10.43
C SER A 319 15.38 24.93 11.96
N LYS A 320 15.92 23.95 12.68
CA LYS A 320 15.91 23.84 14.15
C LYS A 320 14.50 23.76 14.75
N ASP A 321 13.54 23.26 13.99
CA ASP A 321 12.18 22.98 14.46
C ASP A 321 12.07 21.54 14.95
N MET A 322 12.30 21.34 16.26
CA MET A 322 12.30 20.00 16.86
C MET A 322 10.92 19.39 16.98
N ASP A 323 9.87 20.22 17.03
CA ASP A 323 8.49 19.74 17.05
C ASP A 323 8.12 19.18 15.66
N ALA A 324 8.48 19.88 14.59
CA ALA A 324 8.28 19.40 13.22
C ALA A 324 9.08 18.12 12.94
N ALA A 325 10.33 18.03 13.39
CA ALA A 325 11.15 16.82 13.24
C ALA A 325 10.54 15.63 14.00
N THR A 326 10.10 15.85 15.25
CA THR A 326 9.40 14.82 16.04
C THR A 326 8.10 14.38 15.37
N LYS A 327 7.34 15.33 14.81
CA LYS A 327 6.11 15.02 14.08
C LYS A 327 6.37 14.14 12.86
N ALA A 328 7.40 14.41 12.06
CA ALA A 328 7.77 13.58 10.92
C ALA A 328 8.10 12.14 11.33
N ALA A 329 8.86 11.95 12.41
CA ALA A 329 9.17 10.61 12.95
C ALA A 329 7.92 9.87 13.45
N LEU A 330 7.02 10.55 14.17
CA LEU A 330 5.75 9.95 14.62
C LEU A 330 4.80 9.63 13.46
N SER A 331 4.79 10.46 12.42
CA SER A 331 4.07 10.19 11.18
C SER A 331 4.60 8.92 10.51
N LEU A 332 5.92 8.75 10.41
CA LEU A 332 6.51 7.55 9.83
C LEU A 332 6.17 6.29 10.65
N HIS A 333 6.20 6.38 11.99
CA HIS A 333 5.75 5.28 12.85
C HIS A 333 4.28 4.90 12.60
N THR A 334 3.42 5.90 12.40
CA THR A 334 1.99 5.69 12.10
C THR A 334 1.81 4.98 10.76
N GLU A 335 2.52 5.42 9.72
CA GLU A 335 2.52 4.77 8.41
C GLU A 335 2.95 3.30 8.53
N ILE A 336 4.10 3.02 9.16
CA ILE A 336 4.57 1.64 9.39
C ILE A 336 3.45 0.78 10.01
N GLY A 337 2.72 1.30 10.99
CA GLY A 337 1.59 0.60 11.60
C GLY A 337 0.40 0.33 10.66
N GLN A 338 0.08 1.27 9.77
CA GLN A 338 -1.01 1.10 8.78
C GLN A 338 -0.67 0.04 7.72
N TRP A 339 0.61 -0.03 7.35
CA TRP A 339 1.10 -0.93 6.32
C TRP A 339 1.44 -2.35 6.86
N GLN A 340 1.51 -2.55 8.19
CA GLN A 340 1.86 -3.86 8.82
C GLN A 340 1.00 -5.07 8.43
N ASN A 341 -0.23 -4.87 7.96
CA ASN A 341 -1.16 -5.96 7.64
C ASN A 341 -1.10 -6.43 6.19
N GLU A 342 -0.39 -5.71 5.33
CA GLU A 342 -0.18 -6.11 3.94
C GLU A 342 0.93 -7.16 3.83
N THR A 343 0.84 -8.00 2.80
CA THR A 343 1.84 -9.04 2.54
C THR A 343 3.05 -8.40 1.88
N PHE A 344 3.83 -7.65 2.66
CA PHE A 344 5.03 -6.98 2.19
C PHE A 344 6.22 -7.92 2.00
N GLN A 345 7.15 -7.51 1.15
CA GLN A 345 8.54 -7.97 1.21
C GLN A 345 9.14 -7.56 2.57
N SER A 346 9.92 -8.46 3.19
CA SER A 346 10.62 -8.17 4.46
C SER A 346 11.45 -6.89 4.40
N ASP A 347 11.98 -6.58 3.22
CA ASP A 347 13.01 -5.58 3.01
C ASP A 347 12.44 -4.15 3.02
N GLU A 348 11.22 -3.93 2.52
CA GLU A 348 10.57 -2.60 2.53
C GLU A 348 10.22 -2.17 3.96
N MET A 349 9.67 -3.09 4.73
CA MET A 349 9.36 -2.86 6.15
C MET A 349 10.65 -2.66 6.96
N GLU A 350 11.73 -3.37 6.62
CA GLU A 350 13.03 -3.17 7.24
C GLU A 350 13.59 -1.77 6.92
N GLN A 351 13.50 -1.32 5.67
CA GLN A 351 13.91 0.03 5.26
C GLN A 351 13.13 1.11 6.00
N ALA A 352 11.80 1.01 6.08
CA ALA A 352 10.97 1.97 6.82
C ALA A 352 11.32 2.02 8.32
N ASN A 353 11.52 0.85 8.94
CA ASN A 353 11.95 0.78 10.34
C ASN A 353 13.37 1.33 10.55
N SER A 354 14.28 1.11 9.60
CA SER A 354 15.64 1.65 9.63
C SER A 354 15.62 3.18 9.56
N ALA A 355 14.82 3.74 8.66
CA ALA A 355 14.60 5.18 8.54
C ALA A 355 14.07 5.79 9.86
N LEU A 356 13.04 5.17 10.47
CA LEU A 356 12.51 5.62 11.75
C LEU A 356 13.56 5.56 12.87
N ARG A 357 14.34 4.48 12.96
CA ARG A 357 15.42 4.35 13.95
C ARG A 357 16.47 5.45 13.76
N ALA A 358 16.84 5.77 12.52
CA ALA A 358 17.78 6.84 12.21
C ALA A 358 17.26 8.22 12.67
N MET A 359 15.97 8.51 12.43
CA MET A 359 15.34 9.75 12.93
C MET A 359 15.38 9.84 14.46
N ILE A 360 15.03 8.75 15.16
CA ILE A 360 15.06 8.69 16.64
C ILE A 360 16.47 8.92 17.17
N VAL A 361 17.49 8.29 16.57
CA VAL A 361 18.89 8.48 16.96
C VAL A 361 19.29 9.95 16.78
N ARG A 362 18.95 10.55 15.63
CA ARG A 362 19.31 11.94 15.33
C ARG A 362 18.61 12.94 16.26
N LEU A 363 17.34 12.70 16.64
CA LEU A 363 16.67 13.47 17.69
C LEU A 363 17.40 13.33 19.03
N GLY A 364 17.86 12.13 19.38
CA GLY A 364 18.65 11.88 20.58
C GLY A 364 19.98 12.64 20.58
N GLU A 365 20.71 12.65 19.47
CA GLU A 365 21.96 13.40 19.31
C GLU A 365 21.76 14.91 19.47
N LEU A 366 20.69 15.45 18.89
CA LEU A 366 20.34 16.87 19.03
C LEU A 366 19.92 17.21 20.46
N ALA A 367 19.22 16.29 21.15
CA ALA A 367 18.85 16.47 22.54
C ALA A 367 20.08 16.51 23.47
N VAL A 368 21.14 15.75 23.20
CA VAL A 368 22.40 15.80 23.97
C VAL A 368 23.01 17.20 23.98
N MET A 369 22.89 17.95 22.88
CA MET A 369 23.36 19.35 22.83
C MET A 369 22.52 20.29 23.70
N GLY A 370 21.24 19.97 23.93
CA GLY A 370 20.32 20.75 24.77
C GLY A 370 20.29 20.35 26.25
N ILE A 371 20.94 19.23 26.63
CA ILE A 371 20.97 18.70 28.00
C ILE A 371 22.02 19.39 28.89
N VAL A 372 22.93 20.18 28.32
CA VAL A 372 23.91 20.93 29.13
C VAL A 372 23.16 21.99 29.94
N ASP A 373 23.31 21.96 31.28
CA ASP A 373 22.74 22.97 32.15
C ASP A 373 23.24 24.35 31.68
N PRO A 374 22.36 25.28 31.31
CA PRO A 374 22.76 26.63 30.94
C PRO A 374 23.67 27.27 32.00
N GLN A 375 23.53 26.91 33.28
CA GLN A 375 24.43 27.38 34.33
C GLN A 375 25.87 26.86 34.19
N GLU A 376 26.08 25.66 33.66
CA GLU A 376 27.44 25.13 33.41
C GLU A 376 28.13 25.89 32.28
N ILE A 377 27.39 26.35 31.26
CA ILE A 377 27.94 27.12 30.13
C ILE A 377 28.13 28.59 30.51
N PHE A 378 27.09 29.22 31.08
CA PHE A 378 27.09 30.65 31.35
C PHE A 378 27.72 31.01 32.71
N GLY A 379 27.76 30.09 33.67
CA GLY A 379 28.26 30.34 35.02
C GLY A 379 29.67 30.92 35.07
N PRO A 380 30.66 30.38 34.34
CA PRO A 380 32.02 30.94 34.33
C PRO A 380 32.09 32.40 33.84
N PHE A 381 31.17 32.82 32.95
CA PHE A 381 31.09 34.20 32.49
C PHE A 381 30.45 35.10 33.55
N VAL A 382 29.38 34.63 34.21
CA VAL A 382 28.74 35.36 35.30
C VAL A 382 29.70 35.54 36.47
N ASP A 383 30.45 34.50 36.83
CA ASP A 383 31.47 34.55 37.89
C ASP A 383 32.60 35.54 37.56
N LEU A 384 32.99 35.66 36.28
CA LEU A 384 33.96 36.67 35.85
C LEU A 384 33.42 38.09 36.06
N VAL A 385 32.16 38.34 35.71
CA VAL A 385 31.51 39.64 35.88
C VAL A 385 31.34 39.97 37.37
N LEU A 386 31.01 38.98 38.21
CA LEU A 386 30.94 39.15 39.67
C LEU A 386 32.31 39.47 40.28
N ARG A 387 33.40 38.87 39.79
CA ARG A 387 34.76 39.26 40.19
C ARG A 387 35.08 40.71 39.84
N LEU A 388 34.71 41.17 38.64
CA LEU A 388 34.89 42.57 38.25
C LEU A 388 34.08 43.53 39.14
N ARG A 389 32.85 43.14 39.51
CA ARG A 389 32.03 43.86 40.49
C ARG A 389 32.71 43.94 41.85
N MET A 390 33.30 42.85 42.35
CA MET A 390 34.06 42.85 43.60
C MET A 390 35.25 43.81 43.56
N THR A 391 36.05 43.77 42.48
CA THR A 391 37.17 44.70 42.29
C THR A 391 36.71 46.16 42.25
N ALA A 392 35.56 46.46 41.63
CA ALA A 392 34.98 47.81 41.66
C ALA A 392 34.65 48.25 43.09
N ARG A 393 34.06 47.36 43.92
CA ARG A 393 33.76 47.64 45.33
C ARG A 393 35.01 47.87 46.17
N GLU A 394 36.06 47.06 46.00
CA GLU A 394 37.34 47.22 46.71
C GLU A 394 38.00 48.57 46.42
N HIS A 395 37.92 49.03 45.18
CA HIS A 395 38.41 50.34 44.76
C HIS A 395 37.41 51.50 45.03
N LYS A 396 36.32 51.24 45.76
CA LYS A 396 35.26 52.23 46.10
C LYS A 396 34.59 52.87 44.88
N ARG A 397 34.58 52.19 43.73
CA ARG A 397 33.86 52.59 42.51
C ARG A 397 32.43 52.07 42.57
N TRP A 398 31.62 52.67 43.45
CA TRP A 398 30.26 52.21 43.74
C TRP A 398 29.35 52.28 42.51
N ASP A 399 29.45 53.35 41.72
CA ASP A 399 28.66 53.53 40.49
C ASP A 399 28.88 52.40 39.48
N GLU A 400 30.13 51.96 39.28
CA GLU A 400 30.47 50.85 38.38
C GLU A 400 29.97 49.50 38.93
N SER A 401 30.07 49.29 40.26
CA SER A 401 29.56 48.09 40.91
C SER A 401 28.04 47.96 40.79
N ASP A 402 27.31 49.07 40.96
CA ASP A 402 25.87 49.11 40.83
C ASP A 402 25.45 48.95 39.37
N GLN A 403 26.16 49.58 38.42
CA GLN A 403 25.92 49.37 36.99
C GLN A 403 26.05 47.88 36.60
N ILE A 404 27.09 47.18 37.07
CA ILE A 404 27.26 45.75 36.79
C ILE A 404 26.09 44.92 37.36
N ARG A 405 25.65 45.20 38.59
CA ARG A 405 24.51 44.50 39.20
C ARG A 405 23.23 44.73 38.39
N ASP A 406 22.98 45.97 38.00
CA ASP A 406 21.73 46.34 37.34
C ASP A 406 21.69 45.80 35.90
N GLU A 407 22.81 45.73 35.19
CA GLU A 407 22.90 45.07 33.88
C GLU A 407 22.74 43.54 33.98
N LEU A 408 23.32 42.89 35.00
CA LEU A 408 23.07 41.46 35.25
C LEU A 408 21.58 41.19 35.53
N ALA A 409 20.91 42.05 36.29
CA ALA A 409 19.48 41.92 36.58
C ALA A 409 18.62 42.08 35.31
N LYS A 410 18.97 42.99 34.39
CA LYS A 410 18.30 43.12 33.08
C LYS A 410 18.43 41.87 32.21
N LEU A 411 19.53 41.13 32.39
CA LEU A 411 19.78 39.85 31.72
C LEU A 411 19.15 38.65 32.46
N GLY A 412 18.35 38.88 33.50
CA GLY A 412 17.65 37.83 34.26
C GLY A 412 18.51 37.15 35.33
N ILE A 413 19.64 37.73 35.71
CA ILE A 413 20.55 37.19 36.74
C ILE A 413 20.38 38.00 38.03
N GLU A 414 19.84 37.37 39.07
CA GLU A 414 19.73 37.98 40.39
C GLU A 414 21.01 37.71 41.19
N VAL A 415 21.66 38.77 41.65
CA VAL A 415 22.87 38.69 42.47
C VAL A 415 22.52 38.87 43.95
N ARG A 416 22.94 37.93 44.78
CA ARG A 416 22.74 37.94 46.24
C ARG A 416 24.10 38.07 46.92
N ASP A 417 24.27 39.13 47.69
CA ASP A 417 25.48 39.33 48.47
C ASP A 417 25.42 38.49 49.77
N ILE A 418 26.46 37.71 50.03
CA ILE A 418 26.60 36.86 51.22
C ILE A 418 27.88 37.22 52.00
N SER A 419 27.98 36.78 53.25
CA SER A 419 29.19 36.96 54.06
C SER A 419 30.34 36.10 53.50
N GLY A 420 31.10 36.64 52.55
CA GLY A 420 32.20 35.96 51.87
C GLY A 420 32.24 36.14 50.35
N GLY A 421 31.22 36.77 49.73
CA GLY A 421 31.18 36.98 48.28
C GLY A 421 29.79 37.32 47.75
N SER A 422 29.54 37.03 46.48
CA SER A 422 28.23 37.15 45.84
C SER A 422 27.84 35.81 45.22
N GLU A 423 26.63 35.35 45.49
CA GLU A 423 25.99 34.23 44.79
C GLU A 423 25.03 34.79 43.74
N TRP A 424 24.70 33.98 42.73
CA TRP A 424 23.74 34.36 41.70
C TRP A 424 22.75 33.24 41.42
N ILE A 425 21.55 33.63 40.99
CA ILE A 425 20.54 32.71 40.46
C ILE A 425 20.03 33.23 39.11
N SER A 426 19.84 32.31 38.17
CA SER A 426 19.14 32.61 36.92
C SER A 426 17.64 32.63 37.17
N ILE A 427 17.00 33.78 36.97
CA ILE A 427 15.54 33.88 36.92
C ILE A 427 15.17 33.51 35.48
N GLY A 428 14.89 32.24 35.22
CA GLY A 428 14.42 31.80 33.91
C GLY A 428 13.23 32.65 33.46
N ASN A 429 13.26 33.14 32.22
CA ASN A 429 12.07 33.74 31.61
C ASN A 429 10.92 32.74 31.75
N LYS A 430 9.86 33.15 32.45
CA LYS A 430 8.59 32.42 32.50
C LYS A 430 7.93 32.40 31.14
#